data_AF-A0A7C4BCU0-F1
#
_entry.id   AF-A0A7C4BCU0-F1
#
_cell.length_a   1.000
_cell.length_b   1.000
_cell.length_c   1.000
_cell.angle_alpha   90.00
_cell.angle_beta   90.00
_cell.angle_gamma   90.00
#
_symmetry.space_group_name_H-M   'P 1'
#
loop_
_entity.id
_entity.type
_entity.pdbx_description
1 polymer ?
#
loop_
_entity_poly.entity_id
_entity_poly.type
_entity_poly.pdbx_seq_one_letter_code
_entity_poly.pdbx_strand_id
1 'polypeptide(L)'
;MSTQTPQKSKARVVEVRRIIGKKHVKNKTYSYDYYTLSLNLYVPRNIVEKYGKEYVVIKDEESGVITVMPKKVAEERGVKIEKQESE
;
A
#
# COMPACT_ATOMS: atom_id res chain seq x y z
N MET A 1 34.86 -14.16 0.56
CA MET A 1 34.01 -13.95 1.75
C MET A 1 32.96 -12.94 1.37
N SER A 2 31.73 -13.39 1.11
CA SER A 2 30.65 -12.50 0.69
C SER A 2 30.16 -11.71 1.90
N THR A 3 30.55 -10.44 1.98
CA THR A 3 30.01 -9.48 2.95
C THR A 3 28.54 -9.23 2.59
N GLN A 4 27.62 -9.90 3.29
CA GLN A 4 26.22 -9.51 3.29
C GLN A 4 26.12 -8.17 4.03
N THR A 5 26.03 -7.09 3.27
CA THR A 5 25.57 -5.79 3.79
C THR A 5 24.24 -6.01 4.51
N PRO A 6 24.03 -5.47 5.72
CA PRO A 6 22.75 -5.60 6.40
C PRO A 6 21.68 -4.89 5.55
N GLN A 7 20.79 -5.66 4.93
CA GLN A 7 19.72 -5.15 4.09
C GLN A 7 18.78 -4.32 4.96
N LYS A 8 18.96 -3.00 4.93
CA LYS A 8 18.23 -2.06 5.77
C LYS A 8 16.88 -1.76 5.12
N SER A 9 15.94 -2.68 5.30
CA SER A 9 14.56 -2.52 4.86
C SER A 9 13.67 -2.02 6.00
N LYS A 10 12.94 -0.91 5.79
CA LYS A 10 11.91 -0.44 6.73
C LYS A 10 10.53 -0.82 6.23
N ALA A 11 9.73 -1.45 7.09
CA ALA A 11 8.35 -1.82 6.79
C ALA A 11 7.38 -1.02 7.66
N ARG A 12 6.26 -0.58 7.07
CA ARG A 12 5.16 0.03 7.82
C ARG A 12 3.81 -0.41 7.28
N VAL A 13 2.81 -0.44 8.15
CA VAL A 13 1.42 -0.71 7.77
C VAL A 13 0.75 0.61 7.36
N VAL A 14 -0.03 0.55 6.30
CA VAL A 14 -0.85 1.67 5.81
C VAL A 14 -2.23 1.16 5.42
N GLU A 15 -3.23 2.01 5.52
CA GLU A 15 -4.59 1.70 5.05
C GLU A 15 -4.88 2.41 3.72
N VAL A 16 -5.52 1.71 2.79
CA VAL A 16 -6.02 2.33 1.55
C VAL A 16 -7.20 3.25 1.84
N ARG A 17 -7.16 4.45 1.24
CA ARG A 17 -8.26 5.40 1.29
C ARG A 17 -9.21 5.19 0.12
N ARG A 18 -10.50 5.05 0.43
CA ARG A 18 -11.57 5.07 -0.57
C ARG A 18 -11.87 6.51 -0.99
N ILE A 19 -11.88 6.78 -2.28
CA ILE A 19 -12.21 8.07 -2.87
C ILE A 19 -13.41 7.90 -3.79
N ILE A 20 -14.45 8.69 -3.53
CA ILE A 20 -15.64 8.75 -4.38
C ILE A 20 -15.61 10.09 -5.12
N GLY A 21 -15.22 10.04 -6.38
CA GLY A 21 -15.29 11.21 -7.25
C GLY A 21 -16.67 11.31 -7.91
N LYS A 22 -17.12 12.54 -8.15
CA LYS A 22 -18.37 12.82 -8.85
C LYS A 22 -18.08 13.75 -10.02
N LYS A 23 -18.60 13.44 -11.21
CA LYS A 23 -18.53 14.28 -12.40
C LYS A 23 -19.95 14.64 -12.82
N HIS A 24 -20.24 15.94 -12.83
CA HIS A 24 -21.50 16.46 -13.33
C HIS A 24 -21.37 16.75 -14.83
N VAL A 25 -22.26 16.18 -15.65
CA VAL A 25 -22.32 16.39 -17.10
C VAL A 25 -23.76 16.72 -17.46
N LYS A 26 -24.02 17.99 -17.80
CA LYS A 26 -25.39 18.53 -17.99
C LYS A 26 -26.25 18.22 -16.76
N ASN A 27 -27.31 17.42 -16.92
CA ASN A 27 -28.24 17.01 -15.87
C ASN A 27 -27.93 15.61 -15.29
N LYS A 28 -26.79 14.99 -15.63
CA LYS A 28 -26.39 13.67 -15.12
C LYS A 28 -25.17 13.76 -14.21
N THR A 29 -25.20 13.01 -13.11
CA THR A 29 -24.06 12.86 -12.19
C THR A 29 -23.49 11.47 -12.32
N TYR A 30 -22.21 11.37 -12.68
CA TYR A 30 -21.47 10.12 -12.75
C TYR A 30 -20.57 10.01 -11.53
N SER A 31 -20.67 8.92 -10.78
CA SER A 31 -19.75 8.62 -9.67
C SER A 31 -18.70 7.60 -10.09
N TYR A 32 -17.49 7.78 -9.59
CA TYR A 32 -16.41 6.80 -9.70
C TYR A 32 -15.83 6.55 -8.31
N ASP A 33 -15.56 5.29 -8.02
CA ASP A 33 -15.07 4.82 -6.73
C ASP A 33 -13.73 4.12 -6.94
N TYR A 34 -12.71 4.60 -6.24
CA TYR A 34 -11.37 4.06 -6.33
C TYR A 34 -10.66 4.08 -4.99
N TYR A 35 -9.65 3.22 -4.85
CA TYR A 35 -8.83 3.13 -3.67
C TYR A 35 -7.45 3.69 -3.96
N THR A 36 -6.86 4.35 -2.97
CA THR A 36 -5.55 5.00 -3.09
C THR A 36 -4.69 4.76 -1.86
N LEU A 37 -3.38 4.68 -2.08
CA LEU A 37 -2.37 4.76 -1.02
C LEU A 37 -1.71 6.15 -1.02
N SER A 38 -0.78 6.35 -0.09
CA SER A 38 0.10 7.53 -0.08
C SER A 38 0.70 7.78 -1.46
N LEU A 39 0.91 9.06 -1.81
CA LEU A 39 1.34 9.50 -3.15
C LEU A 39 0.33 9.22 -4.27
N ASN A 40 -0.96 9.06 -3.93
CA ASN A 40 -2.06 8.80 -4.88
C ASN A 40 -1.86 7.53 -5.72
N LEU A 41 -1.17 6.52 -5.19
CA LEU A 41 -1.02 5.24 -5.86
C LEU A 41 -2.38 4.54 -5.91
N TYR A 42 -2.90 4.34 -7.13
CA TYR A 42 -4.16 3.66 -7.36
C TYR A 42 -4.06 2.18 -6.97
N VAL A 43 -5.06 1.71 -6.22
CA VAL A 43 -5.22 0.30 -5.89
C VAL A 43 -6.50 -0.22 -6.56
N PRO A 44 -6.40 -1.27 -7.39
CA PRO A 44 -7.56 -1.85 -8.04
C PRO A 44 -8.59 -2.37 -7.03
N ARG A 45 -9.88 -2.11 -7.31
CA ARG A 45 -10.99 -2.47 -6.42
C ARG A 45 -11.05 -3.96 -6.12
N ASN A 46 -10.84 -4.81 -7.12
CA ASN A 46 -10.85 -6.27 -6.98
C ASN A 46 -9.75 -6.77 -6.01
N ILE A 47 -8.59 -6.08 -5.95
CA ILE A 47 -7.52 -6.43 -5.02
C ILE A 47 -7.91 -6.05 -3.59
N VAL A 48 -8.52 -4.87 -3.39
CA VAL A 48 -9.01 -4.44 -2.06
C VAL A 48 -10.13 -5.35 -1.56
N GLU A 49 -11.06 -5.75 -2.42
CA GLU A 49 -12.16 -6.66 -2.06
C GLU A 49 -11.62 -8.06 -1.67
N LYS A 50 -10.58 -8.54 -2.34
CA LYS A 50 -9.97 -9.85 -2.07
C LYS A 50 -9.10 -9.86 -0.81
N TYR A 51 -8.24 -8.87 -0.64
CA TYR A 51 -7.19 -8.90 0.39
C TYR A 51 -7.45 -7.98 1.59
N GLY A 52 -8.41 -7.08 1.49
CA GLY A 52 -8.72 -6.07 2.51
C GLY A 52 -8.03 -4.73 2.27
N LYS A 53 -8.13 -3.84 3.26
CA LYS A 53 -7.65 -2.45 3.16
C LYS A 53 -6.25 -2.21 3.73
N GLU A 54 -5.70 -3.18 4.46
CA GLU A 54 -4.39 -3.06 5.07
C GLU A 54 -3.29 -3.50 4.11
N TYR A 55 -2.30 -2.63 3.92
CA TYR A 55 -1.13 -2.86 3.06
C TYR A 55 0.14 -2.63 3.87
N VAL A 56 1.22 -3.26 3.41
CA VAL A 56 2.57 -3.04 3.93
C VAL A 56 3.39 -2.33 2.87
N VAL A 57 4.04 -1.26 3.27
CA VAL A 57 5.03 -0.55 2.44
C VAL A 57 6.39 -0.89 2.98
N ILE A 58 7.20 -1.52 2.14
CA ILE A 58 8.58 -1.89 2.43
C ILE A 58 9.47 -0.98 1.61
N LYS A 59 10.32 -0.20 2.27
CA LYS A 59 11.33 0.64 1.63
C LYS A 59 12.68 -0.01 1.84
N ASP A 60 13.33 -0.38 0.74
CA ASP A 60 14.74 -0.74 0.73
C ASP A 60 15.58 0.55 0.65
N GLU A 61 16.35 0.85 1.71
CA GLU A 61 17.18 2.08 1.74
C GLU A 61 18.39 2.02 0.81
N GLU A 62 18.82 0.83 0.39
CA GLU A 62 20.01 0.63 -0.43
C GLU A 62 19.67 0.71 -1.92
N SER A 63 18.63 -0.02 -2.36
CA SER A 63 18.19 -0.03 -3.75
C SER A 63 17.23 1.11 -4.10
N GLY A 64 16.63 1.77 -3.10
CA GLY A 64 15.58 2.77 -3.28
C GLY A 64 14.24 2.17 -3.74
N VAL A 65 14.11 0.84 -3.79
CA VAL A 65 12.90 0.15 -4.21
C VAL A 65 11.84 0.23 -3.11
N ILE A 66 10.64 0.67 -3.49
CA ILE A 66 9.46 0.67 -2.63
C ILE A 66 8.55 -0.47 -3.09
N THR A 67 8.37 -1.47 -2.22
CA THR A 67 7.45 -2.57 -2.46
C THR A 67 6.18 -2.33 -1.66
N VAL A 68 5.04 -2.46 -2.36
CA VAL A 68 3.71 -2.34 -1.77
C VAL A 68 2.97 -3.65 -1.98
N MET A 69 2.45 -4.23 -0.90
CA MET A 69 1.66 -5.46 -1.00
C MET A 69 0.57 -5.51 0.08
N PRO A 70 -0.50 -6.30 -0.10
CA PRO A 70 -1.49 -6.50 0.94
C PRO A 70 -0.86 -7.15 2.18
N LYS A 71 -1.30 -6.75 3.37
CA LYS A 71 -0.76 -7.24 4.65
C LYS A 71 -0.84 -8.77 4.79
N LYS A 72 -1.95 -9.37 4.37
CA LYS A 72 -2.12 -10.84 4.35
C LYS A 72 -0.99 -11.55 3.57
N VAL A 73 -0.63 -10.99 2.41
CA VAL A 73 0.45 -11.55 1.56
C VAL A 73 1.82 -11.33 2.20
N ALA A 74 2.01 -10.21 2.91
CA ALA A 74 3.25 -9.95 3.65
C ALA A 74 3.42 -10.93 4.83
N GLU A 75 2.33 -11.23 5.55
CA GLU A 75 2.30 -12.21 6.64
C GLU A 75 2.62 -13.62 6.13
N GLU A 76 2.01 -14.03 5.00
CA GLU A 76 2.31 -15.30 4.32
C GLU A 76 3.79 -15.43 3.90
N ARG A 77 4.44 -14.30 3.58
CA ARG A 77 5.86 -14.22 3.20
C ARG A 77 6.80 -14.06 4.40
N GLY A 78 6.28 -13.99 5.63
CA GLY A 78 7.08 -13.86 6.85
C GLY A 78 7.76 -12.48 7.02
N VAL A 79 7.21 -11.42 6.43
CA VAL A 79 7.77 -10.07 6.56
C VAL A 79 7.61 -9.57 8.00
N LYS A 80 8.73 -9.22 8.66
CA LYS A 80 8.71 -8.60 9.99
C LYS A 80 8.26 -7.15 9.89
N ILE A 81 7.08 -6.86 10.41
CA ILE A 81 6.52 -5.53 10.47
C ILE A 81 6.92 -4.93 11.82
N GLU A 82 7.95 -4.07 11.82
CA GLU A 82 8.20 -3.23 12.98
C GLU A 82 7.05 -2.23 13.09
N LYS A 83 6.25 -2.34 14.16
CA LYS A 83 5.26 -1.32 14.48
C LYS A 83 6.02 -0.04 14.82
N GLN A 84 6.03 0.92 13.91
CA GLN A 84 6.30 2.29 14.30
C GLN A 84 5.08 2.75 15.09
N GLU A 85 5.22 2.79 16.41
CA GLU A 85 4.31 3.54 17.27
C GLU A 85 4.37 5.00 16.82
N SER A 86 3.22 5.52 16.39
CA SER A 86 3.05 6.92 16.07
C SER A 86 3.14 7.72 17.37
N GLU A 87 4.22 8.50 17.54
CA GLU A 87 4.28 9.62 18.50
C GLU A 87 3.22 10.68 18.19
#